data_AF-X1HDK8-F1
#
_entry.id   AF-X1HDK8-F1
#
_cell.length_a   1.000
_cell.length_b   1.000
_cell.length_c   1.000
_cell.angle_alpha   90.00
_cell.angle_beta   90.00
_cell.angle_gamma   90.00
#
_symmetry.space_group_name_H-M   'P 1'
#
loop_
_entity.id
_entity.type
_entity.pdbx_description
1 polymer ?
#
loop_
_entity_poly.entity_id
_entity_poly.type
_entity_poly.pdbx_seq_one_letter_code
_entity_poly.pdbx_strand_id
1 'polypeptide(L)'
;PFGVTINAGTGWSPVWEVPFFLYVVVIETIGIFPALYLSFQIYKKFEDEILKKKWKFFIFGLCSILIFMYGIFISNTLDIPTFRTIIGVVGLLLALVGAYMMYYGVGRQIEK
;
A
#
# COMPACT_ATOMS: atom_id res chain seq x y z
N PRO A 1 14.02 22.74 5.50
CA PRO A 1 13.48 22.11 6.74
C PRO A 1 12.02 21.64 6.52
N PHE A 2 11.59 20.57 7.20
CA PHE A 2 10.24 19.98 7.10
C PHE A 2 9.90 19.19 5.82
N GLY A 3 10.90 18.71 5.10
CA GLY A 3 10.71 18.02 3.82
C GLY A 3 11.43 16.67 3.75
N VAL A 4 11.90 16.35 2.54
CA VAL A 4 12.68 15.14 2.26
C VAL A 4 14.13 15.54 2.00
N THR A 5 15.07 14.82 2.63
CA THR A 5 16.51 14.95 2.36
C THR A 5 16.98 13.77 1.51
N ILE A 6 17.62 14.06 0.37
CA ILE A 6 18.25 13.07 -0.51
C ILE A 6 19.61 13.62 -0.93
N ASN A 7 20.70 13.04 -0.43
CA ASN A 7 22.06 13.44 -0.79
C ASN A 7 23.07 12.32 -0.50
N ALA A 8 24.35 12.58 -0.74
CA ALA A 8 25.42 11.62 -0.44
C ALA A 8 25.51 11.22 1.04
N GLY A 9 25.15 12.14 1.96
CA GLY A 9 25.14 11.88 3.41
C GLY A 9 24.04 10.90 3.85
N THR A 10 22.96 10.77 3.09
CA THR A 10 21.89 9.78 3.32
C THR A 10 22.05 8.53 2.46
N GLY A 11 23.20 8.36 1.79
CA GLY A 11 23.41 7.26 0.84
C GLY A 11 22.40 7.27 -0.32
N TRP A 12 21.96 8.45 -0.76
CA TRP A 12 20.92 8.65 -1.77
C TRP A 12 19.54 8.06 -1.43
N SER A 13 19.35 7.64 -0.19
CA SER A 13 18.06 7.20 0.30
C SER A 13 17.27 8.39 0.85
N PRO A 14 15.94 8.43 0.66
CA PRO A 14 15.12 9.52 1.18
C PRO A 14 15.00 9.42 2.69
N VAL A 15 15.27 10.53 3.38
CA VAL A 15 15.04 10.70 4.82
C VAL A 15 13.95 11.75 5.02
N TRP A 16 12.88 11.37 5.70
CA TRP A 16 11.68 12.19 5.84
C TRP A 16 11.62 12.83 7.22
N GLU A 17 11.40 14.13 7.24
CA GLU A 17 11.07 14.84 8.47
C GLU A 17 9.65 14.51 8.92
N VAL A 18 9.41 14.51 10.24
CA VAL A 18 8.10 14.16 10.82
C VAL A 18 6.93 14.96 10.23
N PRO A 19 7.04 16.28 9.96
CA PRO A 19 5.93 17.01 9.34
C PRO A 19 5.60 16.55 7.91
N PHE A 20 6.60 16.13 7.13
CA PHE A 20 6.37 15.56 5.81
C PHE A 20 5.68 14.19 5.91
N PHE A 21 6.13 13.33 6.84
CA PHE A 21 5.49 12.04 7.13
C PHE A 21 4.01 12.22 7.50
N LEU A 22 3.69 13.12 8.43
CA LEU A 22 2.31 13.38 8.85
C LEU A 22 1.46 13.91 7.69
N TYR A 23 2.01 14.82 6.87
CA TYR A 23 1.34 15.34 5.69
C TYR A 23 0.93 14.20 4.72
N VAL A 24 1.89 13.34 4.34
CA VAL A 24 1.61 12.24 3.40
C VAL A 24 0.64 11.23 4.02
N VAL A 25 0.82 10.86 5.29
CA VAL A 25 -0.08 9.92 5.99
C VAL A 25 -1.52 10.43 6.02
N VAL A 26 -1.73 11.72 6.31
CA VAL A 26 -3.08 12.31 6.36
C VAL A 26 -3.73 12.27 4.98
N ILE A 27 -3.03 12.73 3.94
CA ILE A 27 -3.57 12.76 2.57
C ILE A 27 -3.89 11.35 2.08
N GLU A 28 -2.96 10.41 2.27
CA GLU A 28 -3.16 9.03 1.84
C GLU A 28 -4.34 8.39 2.59
N THR A 29 -4.45 8.61 3.90
CA THR A 29 -5.56 8.07 4.69
C THR A 29 -6.92 8.59 4.21
N ILE A 30 -7.01 9.87 3.80
CA ILE A 30 -8.22 10.47 3.23
C ILE A 30 -8.62 9.78 1.92
N GLY A 31 -7.66 9.38 1.08
CA GLY A 31 -7.94 8.65 -0.16
C GLY A 31 -8.26 7.17 0.05
N ILE A 32 -7.55 6.52 0.98
CA ILE A 32 -7.66 5.09 1.25
C ILE A 32 -8.96 4.74 1.96
N PHE A 33 -9.37 5.57 2.93
CA PHE A 33 -10.57 5.31 3.71
C PHE A 33 -11.82 5.10 2.86
N PRO A 34 -12.19 6.00 1.92
CA PRO A 34 -13.33 5.78 1.05
C PRO A 34 -13.12 4.59 0.11
N ALA A 35 -11.89 4.34 -0.38
CA ALA A 35 -11.60 3.20 -1.24
C ALA A 35 -11.88 1.86 -0.53
N LEU A 36 -11.41 1.69 0.72
CA LEU A 36 -11.69 0.50 1.53
C LEU A 36 -13.16 0.40 1.92
N TYR A 37 -13.77 1.52 2.33
CA TYR A 37 -15.19 1.56 2.68
C TYR A 37 -16.06 1.10 1.51
N LEU A 38 -15.86 1.68 0.32
CA LEU A 38 -16.61 1.33 -0.88
C LEU A 38 -16.33 -0.11 -1.32
N SER A 39 -15.06 -0.55 -1.25
CA SER A 39 -14.70 -1.94 -1.57
C SER A 39 -15.46 -2.92 -0.67
N PHE A 40 -15.58 -2.63 0.62
CA PHE A 40 -16.33 -3.48 1.54
C PHE A 40 -17.85 -3.40 1.34
N GLN A 41 -18.39 -2.23 0.98
CA GLN A 41 -19.80 -2.09 0.61
C GLN A 41 -20.14 -2.91 -0.64
N ILE A 42 -19.28 -2.89 -1.66
CA ILE A 42 -19.42 -3.70 -2.87
C ILE A 42 -19.40 -5.19 -2.52
N TYR A 43 -18.46 -5.62 -1.67
CA TYR A 43 -18.39 -7.00 -1.19
C TYR A 43 -19.72 -7.49 -0.59
N LYS A 44 -20.38 -6.66 0.22
CA LYS A 44 -21.66 -6.99 0.86
C LYS A 44 -22.83 -7.06 -0.09
N LYS A 45 -22.74 -6.43 -1.26
CA LYS A 45 -23.81 -6.37 -2.27
C LYS A 45 -23.75 -7.50 -3.29
N PHE A 46 -22.67 -8.29 -3.32
CA PHE A 46 -22.61 -9.44 -4.22
C PHE A 46 -23.55 -10.55 -3.74
N GLU A 47 -24.47 -10.94 -4.61
CA GLU A 47 -25.30 -12.14 -4.48
C GLU A 47 -24.58 -13.39 -5.01
N ASP A 48 -23.78 -13.22 -6.06
CA ASP A 48 -22.99 -14.30 -6.64
C ASP A 48 -21.76 -14.60 -5.77
N GLU A 49 -21.69 -15.83 -5.25
CA GLU A 49 -20.62 -16.27 -4.35
C GLU A 49 -19.24 -16.36 -5.03
N ILE A 50 -19.19 -16.55 -6.35
CA ILE A 50 -17.93 -16.56 -7.12
C ILE A 50 -17.38 -15.13 -7.21
N LEU A 51 -18.23 -14.16 -7.56
CA LEU A 51 -17.86 -12.74 -7.62
C LEU A 51 -17.42 -12.24 -6.24
N LYS A 52 -18.15 -12.60 -5.20
CA LYS A 52 -17.83 -12.26 -3.81
C LYS A 52 -16.48 -12.80 -3.37
N LYS A 53 -16.18 -14.07 -3.71
CA LYS A 53 -14.87 -14.69 -3.43
C LYS A 53 -13.74 -13.97 -4.16
N LYS A 54 -13.91 -13.65 -5.45
CA LYS A 54 -12.92 -12.91 -6.24
C LYS A 54 -12.69 -11.50 -5.72
N TRP A 55 -13.76 -10.79 -5.36
CA TRP A 55 -13.66 -9.47 -4.77
C TRP A 55 -12.95 -9.46 -3.41
N LYS A 56 -13.08 -10.54 -2.63
CA LYS A 56 -12.29 -10.72 -1.41
C LYS A 56 -10.78 -10.75 -1.70
N PHE A 57 -10.35 -11.41 -2.78
CA PHE A 57 -8.94 -11.36 -3.22
C PHE A 57 -8.52 -9.94 -3.58
N PHE A 58 -9.37 -9.17 -4.27
CA PHE A 58 -9.09 -7.77 -4.56
C PHE A 58 -8.89 -6.94 -3.28
N ILE A 59 -9.78 -7.08 -2.29
CA ILE A 59 -9.66 -6.36 -1.00
C ILE A 59 -8.35 -6.73 -0.28
N PHE A 60 -7.98 -8.02 -0.23
CA PHE A 60 -6.72 -8.43 0.37
C PHE A 60 -5.50 -7.89 -0.38
N GLY A 61 -5.56 -7.88 -1.71
CA GLY A 61 -4.49 -7.32 -2.53
C GLY A 61 -4.34 -5.82 -2.31
N LEU A 62 -5.46 -5.08 -2.25
CA LEU A 62 -5.49 -3.67 -1.89
C LEU A 62 -4.84 -3.45 -0.51
N CYS A 63 -5.28 -4.15 0.53
CA CYS A 63 -4.69 -4.05 1.87
C CYS A 63 -3.18 -4.34 1.87
N SER A 64 -2.71 -5.30 1.08
CA SER A 64 -1.28 -5.63 0.98
C SER A 64 -0.47 -4.47 0.41
N ILE A 65 -0.97 -3.81 -0.65
CA ILE A 65 -0.34 -2.62 -1.24
C ILE A 65 -0.36 -1.44 -0.24
N LEU A 66 -1.45 -1.27 0.50
CA LEU A 66 -1.55 -0.21 1.51
C LEU A 66 -0.52 -0.41 2.63
N ILE A 67 -0.38 -1.63 3.15
CA ILE A 67 0.64 -1.95 4.18
C ILE A 67 2.04 -1.69 3.64
N PHE A 68 2.33 -2.10 2.40
CA PHE A 68 3.60 -1.81 1.74
C PHE A 68 3.88 -0.31 1.69
N MET A 69 2.90 0.49 1.26
CA MET A 69 3.04 1.94 1.13
C MET A 69 3.30 2.62 2.48
N TYR A 70 2.50 2.34 3.52
CA TYR A 70 2.76 2.87 4.86
C TYR A 70 4.09 2.39 5.44
N GLY A 71 4.50 1.16 5.12
CA GLY A 71 5.81 0.63 5.46
C GLY A 71 6.95 1.49 4.90
N ILE A 72 6.84 1.93 3.64
CA ILE A 72 7.81 2.86 3.02
C ILE A 72 7.85 4.20 3.77
N PHE A 73 6.69 4.77 4.10
CA PHE A 73 6.63 6.06 4.80
C PHE A 73 7.34 6.01 6.15
N ILE A 74 7.03 4.96 6.93
CA ILE A 74 7.68 4.70 8.22
C ILE A 74 9.17 4.46 8.00
N SER A 75 9.55 3.67 7.00
CA SER A 75 10.96 3.36 6.70
C SER A 75 11.79 4.58 6.36
N ASN A 76 11.23 5.52 5.60
CA ASN A 76 11.91 6.75 5.24
C ASN A 76 12.00 7.74 6.40
N THR A 77 11.10 7.64 7.38
CA THR A 77 11.08 8.52 8.55
C THR A 77 12.01 8.01 9.66
N LEU A 78 12.05 6.69 9.88
CA LEU A 78 12.93 6.08 10.88
C LEU A 78 14.40 6.11 10.46
N ASP A 79 14.69 6.04 9.17
CA ASP A 79 16.05 6.00 8.61
C ASP A 79 16.98 4.93 9.23
N ILE A 80 16.40 3.80 9.64
CA ILE A 80 17.15 2.68 10.22
C ILE A 80 17.52 1.70 9.08
N PRO A 81 18.82 1.44 8.81
CA PRO A 81 19.25 0.57 7.70
C PRO A 81 18.61 -0.81 7.72
N THR A 82 18.58 -1.48 8.88
CA THR A 82 17.97 -2.81 9.04
C THR A 82 16.47 -2.78 8.72
N PHE A 83 15.76 -1.74 9.14
CA PHE A 83 14.33 -1.60 8.87
C PHE A 83 14.08 -1.36 7.38
N ARG A 84 14.91 -0.53 6.72
CA ARG A 84 14.86 -0.34 5.26
C ARG A 84 15.06 -1.65 4.51
N THR A 85 16.00 -2.50 4.91
CA THR A 85 16.21 -3.81 4.30
C THR A 85 14.99 -4.73 4.49
N ILE A 86 14.43 -4.79 5.70
CA ILE A 86 13.23 -5.59 5.98
C ILE A 86 12.05 -5.11 5.14
N ILE A 87 11.77 -3.80 5.10
CA ILE A 87 10.70 -3.22 4.30
C ILE A 87 10.96 -3.39 2.81
N GLY A 88 12.21 -3.35 2.34
CA GLY A 88 12.54 -3.65 0.94
C GLY A 88 12.14 -5.07 0.55
N VAL A 89 12.50 -6.07 1.36
CA VAL A 89 12.18 -7.49 1.09
C VAL A 89 10.69 -7.77 1.27
N VAL A 90 10.13 -7.41 2.42
CA VAL A 90 8.71 -7.64 2.73
C VAL A 90 7.83 -6.83 1.80
N GLY A 91 8.22 -5.59 1.51
CA GLY A 91 7.50 -4.69 0.61
C GLY A 91 7.45 -5.21 -0.82
N LEU A 92 8.54 -5.78 -1.33
CA LEU A 92 8.52 -6.44 -2.64
C LEU A 92 7.53 -7.60 -2.68
N LEU A 93 7.50 -8.43 -1.63
CA LEU A 93 6.53 -9.53 -1.53
C LEU A 93 5.09 -9.01 -1.46
N LEU A 94 4.83 -8.01 -0.62
CA LEU A 94 3.51 -7.39 -0.48
C LEU A 94 3.04 -6.75 -1.78
N ALA A 95 3.93 -6.09 -2.52
CA ALA A 95 3.62 -5.47 -3.81
C ALA A 95 3.27 -6.52 -4.87
N LEU A 96 4.09 -7.58 -5.01
CA LEU A 96 3.87 -8.64 -6.00
C LEU A 96 2.60 -9.46 -5.69
N VAL A 97 2.45 -9.90 -4.44
CA VAL A 97 1.27 -10.65 -4.00
C VAL A 97 0.04 -9.77 -4.08
N GLY A 98 0.14 -8.51 -3.64
CA GLY A 98 -0.96 -7.55 -3.68
C GLY A 98 -1.46 -7.30 -5.11
N ALA A 99 -0.54 -6.98 -6.02
CA ALA A 99 -0.87 -6.76 -7.43
C ALA A 99 -1.48 -8.00 -8.08
N TYR A 100 -0.92 -9.19 -7.83
CA TYR A 100 -1.46 -10.45 -8.34
C TYR A 100 -2.87 -10.71 -7.82
N MET A 101 -3.12 -10.53 -6.51
CA MET A 101 -4.45 -10.73 -5.92
C MET A 101 -5.49 -9.73 -6.45
N MET A 102 -5.09 -8.48 -6.68
CA MET A 102 -5.97 -7.47 -7.29
C MET A 102 -6.32 -7.83 -8.74
N TYR A 103 -5.32 -8.23 -9.54
CA TYR A 103 -5.54 -8.68 -10.92
C TYR A 103 -6.41 -9.94 -10.98
N TYR A 104 -6.15 -10.94 -10.13
CA TYR A 104 -6.97 -12.14 -10.05
C TYR A 104 -8.41 -11.85 -9.62
N GLY A 105 -8.59 -10.91 -8.69
CA GLY A 105 -9.89 -10.56 -8.13
C GLY A 105 -10.79 -9.79 -9.10
N VAL A 106 -10.24 -8.91 -9.93
CA VAL A 106 -11.03 -8.07 -10.85
C VAL A 106 -10.55 -8.16 -12.29
N GLY A 107 -9.24 -7.94 -12.53
CA GLY A 107 -8.67 -7.82 -13.88
C GLY A 107 -8.90 -9.03 -14.77
N ARG A 108 -8.75 -10.25 -14.23
CA ARG A 108 -8.95 -11.50 -14.97
C ARG A 108 -10.40 -11.71 -15.45
N GLN A 109 -11.39 -11.02 -14.87
CA GLN A 109 -12.79 -11.14 -15.30
C GLN A 109 -13.10 -10.30 -16.54
N ILE A 110 -12.25 -9.32 -16.85
CA ILE A 110 -12.40 -8.40 -17.98
C ILE A 110 -11.70 -8.96 -19.23
N GLU A 111 -10.81 -9.93 -19.05
CA GLU A 111 -10.09 -10.61 -20.12
C GLU A 111 -11.05 -11.57 -20.85
N LYS A 112 -11.15 -11.38 -22.17
CA LYS A 112 -12.15 -12.01 -23.06
C LYS A 112 -11.96 -13.52 -23.21
#